data_AF-A0A0B1S275-F1
#
_entry.id   AF-A0A0B1S275-F1
#
_cell.length_a   1.000
_cell.length_b   1.000
_cell.length_c   1.000
_cell.angle_alpha   90.00
_cell.angle_beta   90.00
_cell.angle_gamma   90.00
#
_symmetry.space_group_name_H-M   'P 1'
#
loop_
_entity.id
_entity.type
_entity.pdbx_description
1 polymer ?
#
loop_
_entity_poly.entity_id
_entity_poly.type
_entity_poly.pdbx_seq_one_letter_code
_entity_poly.pdbx_strand_id
1 'polypeptide(L)'
;MKGTGKWTCNAAQEYGIPVTLIGEAVFARCLSALKNERVIASERLARPQADHDKVIPDKRDFIKHISKALYASKIVSYAQGFMLMAEASRKFDWHLNYGGIALMWRGGCIIRSRFLGDIKKAFDKNPELPNLLLDDFFAKAMADAQVRFC
;
A
#
# COMPACT_ATOMS: atom_id res chain seq x y z
N MET A 1 6.27 18.68 1.35
CA MET A 1 6.48 17.52 0.44
C MET A 1 6.97 18.04 -0.91
N LYS A 2 7.86 17.32 -1.61
CA LYS A 2 8.39 17.74 -2.93
C LYS A 2 7.42 17.51 -4.12
N GLY A 3 6.15 17.17 -3.88
CA GLY A 3 5.07 17.19 -4.88
C GLY A 3 4.70 15.84 -5.52
N THR A 4 5.65 14.95 -5.78
CA THR A 4 5.41 13.72 -6.58
C THR A 4 4.30 12.81 -6.06
N GLY A 5 4.17 12.64 -4.75
CA GLY A 5 3.06 11.85 -4.16
C GLY A 5 1.68 12.45 -4.41
N LYS A 6 1.57 13.79 -4.41
CA LYS A 6 0.32 14.50 -4.75
C LYS A 6 -0.03 14.27 -6.22
N TRP A 7 0.96 14.29 -7.12
CA TRP A 7 0.74 14.04 -8.55
C TRP A 7 0.18 12.64 -8.82
N THR A 8 0.67 11.61 -8.12
CA THR A 8 0.08 10.26 -8.20
C THR A 8 -1.40 10.25 -7.77
N CYS A 9 -1.75 10.97 -6.71
CA CYS A 9 -3.14 11.06 -6.25
C CYS A 9 -4.03 11.82 -7.23
N ASN A 10 -3.53 12.91 -7.82
CA ASN A 10 -4.25 13.66 -8.84
C ASN A 10 -4.51 12.80 -10.09
N ALA A 11 -3.50 12.08 -10.57
CA ALA A 11 -3.65 11.16 -11.70
C ALA A 11 -4.66 10.04 -11.38
N ALA A 12 -4.60 9.48 -10.18
CA ALA A 12 -5.56 8.47 -9.72
C ALA A 12 -7.01 8.98 -9.75
N GLN A 13 -7.25 10.21 -9.28
CA GLN A 13 -8.57 10.84 -9.34
C GLN A 13 -9.01 11.13 -10.78
N GLU A 14 -8.11 11.66 -11.61
CA GLU A 14 -8.41 11.95 -13.02
C GLU A 14 -8.74 10.68 -13.83
N TYR A 15 -8.05 9.57 -13.54
CA TYR A 15 -8.22 8.31 -14.27
C TYR A 15 -9.27 7.40 -13.63
N GLY A 16 -9.89 7.81 -12.52
CA GLY A 16 -10.91 7.02 -11.83
C GLY A 16 -10.39 5.73 -11.18
N ILE A 17 -9.11 5.70 -10.77
CA ILE A 17 -8.48 4.52 -10.16
C ILE A 17 -8.32 4.69 -8.64
N PRO A 18 -8.76 3.72 -7.81
CA PRO A 18 -8.75 3.85 -6.36
C PRO A 18 -7.37 3.59 -5.74
N VAL A 19 -6.48 4.58 -5.81
CA VAL A 19 -5.14 4.53 -5.16
C VAL A 19 -5.21 5.07 -3.73
N THR A 20 -6.05 4.44 -2.91
CA THR A 20 -6.44 4.94 -1.59
C THR A 20 -5.27 5.03 -0.61
N LEU A 21 -4.37 4.03 -0.57
CA LEU A 21 -3.30 4.01 0.43
C LEU A 21 -2.26 5.09 0.18
N ILE A 22 -1.91 5.36 -1.09
CA ILE A 22 -1.02 6.47 -1.45
C ILE A 22 -1.71 7.81 -1.13
N GLY A 23 -3.02 7.92 -1.39
CA GLY A 23 -3.84 9.07 -0.98
C GLY A 23 -3.76 9.36 0.52
N GLU A 24 -4.04 8.36 1.35
CA GLU A 24 -3.93 8.46 2.81
C GLU A 24 -2.50 8.77 3.26
N ALA A 25 -1.48 8.22 2.59
CA ALA A 25 -0.09 8.56 2.88
C ALA A 25 0.22 10.04 2.59
N VAL A 26 -0.40 10.64 1.57
CA VAL A 26 -0.28 12.08 1.30
C VAL A 26 -1.03 12.89 2.36
N PHE A 27 -2.28 12.53 2.67
CA PHE A 27 -3.08 13.24 3.68
C PHE A 27 -2.49 13.14 5.09
N ALA A 28 -1.92 12.00 5.48
CA ALA A 28 -1.22 11.87 6.75
C ALA A 28 -0.05 12.86 6.89
N ARG A 29 0.68 13.16 5.80
CA ARG A 29 1.71 14.19 5.83
C ARG A 29 1.12 15.60 5.95
N CYS A 30 0.02 15.89 5.27
CA CYS A 30 -0.71 17.15 5.43
C CYS A 30 -1.17 17.33 6.89
N LEU A 31 -1.81 16.31 7.47
CA LEU A 31 -2.24 16.29 8.87
C LEU A 31 -1.06 16.49 9.84
N SER A 32 0.08 15.86 9.56
CA SER A 32 1.28 16.02 10.39
C SER A 32 1.78 17.47 10.45
N ALA A 33 1.63 18.23 9.36
CA ALA A 33 2.05 19.63 9.27
C ALA A 33 1.15 20.59 10.07
N LEU A 34 -0.10 20.22 10.33
CA LEU A 34 -1.05 20.98 11.16
C LEU A 34 -0.75 20.82 12.66
N LYS A 35 0.52 21.00 13.07
CA LYS A 35 0.99 20.71 14.43
C LYS A 35 0.25 21.55 15.48
N ASN A 36 0.09 22.86 15.25
CA ASN A 36 -0.54 23.75 16.21
C ASN A 36 -2.00 23.35 16.47
N GLU A 37 -2.77 23.09 15.41
CA GLU A 37 -4.15 22.61 15.50
C GLU A 37 -4.23 21.27 16.21
N ARG A 38 -3.32 20.32 15.93
CA ARG A 38 -3.28 19.02 16.61
C ARG A 38 -2.99 19.13 18.11
N VAL A 39 -2.14 20.08 18.53
CA VAL A 39 -1.86 20.31 19.96
C VAL A 39 -3.12 20.86 20.65
N ILE A 40 -3.75 21.89 20.06
CA ILE A 40 -5.00 22.46 20.59
C ILE A 40 -6.11 21.39 20.67
N ALA A 41 -6.25 20.58 19.62
CA ALA A 41 -7.24 19.49 19.61
C ALA A 41 -6.95 18.45 20.69
N SER A 42 -5.68 18.15 20.98
CA SER A 42 -5.31 17.17 22.00
C SER A 42 -5.69 17.55 23.43
N GLU A 43 -5.88 18.85 23.69
CA GLU A 43 -6.35 19.35 24.98
C GLU A 43 -7.87 19.24 25.14
N ARG A 44 -8.61 19.18 24.01
CA ARG A 44 -10.08 19.19 23.99
C ARG A 44 -10.70 17.82 23.74
N LEU A 45 -10.02 16.97 22.98
CA LEU A 45 -10.52 15.64 22.61
C LEU A 45 -10.19 14.63 23.71
N ALA A 46 -11.21 13.94 24.20
CA ALA A 46 -11.02 12.89 25.20
C ALA A 46 -10.14 11.76 24.66
N ARG A 47 -9.17 11.33 25.46
CA ARG A 47 -8.32 10.18 25.14
C ARG A 47 -8.95 8.91 25.72
N PRO A 48 -9.11 7.84 24.93
CA PRO A 48 -9.50 6.55 25.47
C PRO A 48 -8.45 6.08 26.50
N GLN A 49 -8.90 5.74 27.70
CA GLN A 49 -8.07 5.05 28.69
C GLN A 49 -8.08 3.57 28.31
N ALA A 50 -6.97 3.10 27.74
CA ALA A 50 -6.80 1.71 27.36
C ALA A 50 -5.80 1.03 28.30
N ASP A 51 -6.22 -0.05 28.93
CA ASP A 51 -5.32 -0.96 29.63
C ASP A 51 -4.56 -1.78 28.60
N HIS A 52 -3.29 -1.44 28.38
CA HIS A 52 -2.47 -2.04 27.35
C HIS A 52 -2.30 -3.54 27.52
N ASP A 53 -2.25 -4.04 28.75
CA ASP A 53 -2.06 -5.47 29.01
C ASP A 53 -3.35 -6.25 28.73
N LYS A 54 -4.53 -5.61 28.82
CA LYS A 54 -5.80 -6.21 28.36
C LYS A 54 -5.98 -6.15 26.86
N VAL A 55 -5.54 -5.06 26.21
CA VAL A 55 -5.66 -4.90 24.74
C VAL A 55 -4.62 -5.75 24.00
N ILE A 56 -3.44 -5.93 24.58
CA ILE A 56 -2.31 -6.67 24.00
C ILE A 56 -1.89 -7.76 25.01
N PRO A 57 -2.70 -8.80 25.20
CA PRO A 57 -2.43 -9.85 26.19
C PRO A 57 -1.21 -10.69 25.81
N ASP A 58 -0.99 -10.93 24.51
CA ASP A 58 0.22 -11.58 23.99
C ASP A 58 0.94 -10.65 23.00
N LYS A 59 2.07 -10.09 23.46
CA LYS A 59 2.91 -9.21 22.66
C LYS A 59 3.51 -9.91 21.44
N ARG A 60 3.86 -11.20 21.54
CA ARG A 60 4.48 -11.95 20.43
C ARG A 60 3.47 -12.18 19.32
N ASP A 61 2.27 -12.59 19.67
CA ASP A 61 1.19 -12.76 18.71
C ASP A 61 0.75 -11.43 18.09
N PHE A 62 0.68 -10.37 18.89
CA PHE A 62 0.38 -9.03 18.39
C PHE A 62 1.42 -8.52 17.37
N ILE A 63 2.71 -8.72 17.61
CA ILE A 63 3.77 -8.39 16.65
C ILE A 63 3.60 -9.19 15.34
N LYS A 64 3.24 -10.47 15.43
CA LYS A 64 2.96 -11.31 14.27
C LYS A 64 1.78 -10.78 13.46
N HIS A 65 0.70 -10.34 14.13
CA HIS A 65 -0.44 -9.69 13.48
C HIS A 65 -0.06 -8.38 12.80
N ILE A 66 0.72 -7.51 13.45
CA ILE A 66 1.23 -6.28 12.84
C ILE A 66 2.07 -6.59 11.60
N SER A 67 2.96 -7.59 11.68
CA SER A 67 3.81 -8.00 10.55
C SER A 67 2.96 -8.44 9.34
N LYS A 68 1.91 -9.22 9.57
CA LYS A 68 0.97 -9.66 8.53
C LYS A 68 0.17 -8.49 7.97
N ALA A 69 -0.36 -7.62 8.83
CA ALA A 69 -1.14 -6.45 8.42
C ALA A 69 -0.31 -5.48 7.58
N LEU A 70 0.96 -5.24 7.96
CA LEU A 70 1.89 -4.42 7.19
C LEU A 70 2.16 -5.02 5.82
N TYR A 71 2.41 -6.34 5.75
CA TYR A 71 2.69 -7.02 4.50
C TYR A 71 1.49 -7.00 3.54
N ALA A 72 0.29 -7.29 4.05
CA ALA A 72 -0.96 -7.22 3.28
C ALA A 72 -1.23 -5.78 2.79
N SER A 73 -1.09 -4.78 3.67
CA SER A 73 -1.24 -3.37 3.30
C SER A 73 -0.25 -2.96 2.20
N LYS A 74 0.98 -3.46 2.27
CA LYS A 74 1.99 -3.25 1.22
C LYS A 74 1.51 -3.88 -0.10
N ILE A 75 1.05 -5.13 -0.11
CA ILE A 75 0.51 -5.78 -1.32
C ILE A 75 -0.59 -4.92 -1.95
N VAL A 76 -1.57 -4.49 -1.15
CA VAL A 76 -2.68 -3.64 -1.62
C VAL A 76 -2.16 -2.33 -2.21
N SER A 77 -1.21 -1.66 -1.56
CA SER A 77 -0.63 -0.42 -2.08
C SER A 77 0.04 -0.62 -3.44
N TYR A 78 0.76 -1.72 -3.65
CA TYR A 78 1.38 -2.01 -4.94
C TYR A 78 0.32 -2.40 -5.98
N ALA A 79 -0.67 -3.21 -5.63
CA ALA A 79 -1.78 -3.56 -6.51
C ALA A 79 -2.47 -2.31 -7.07
N GLN A 80 -2.79 -1.34 -6.20
CA GLN A 80 -3.34 -0.05 -6.60
C GLN A 80 -2.42 0.75 -7.53
N GLY A 81 -1.12 0.77 -7.26
CA GLY A 81 -0.14 1.44 -8.12
C GLY A 81 -0.06 0.82 -9.52
N PHE A 82 -0.08 -0.51 -9.62
CA PHE A 82 -0.10 -1.21 -10.90
C PHE A 82 -1.43 -1.03 -11.65
N MET A 83 -2.57 -0.99 -10.95
CA MET A 83 -3.85 -0.63 -11.57
C MET A 83 -3.81 0.77 -12.20
N LEU A 84 -3.21 1.74 -11.50
CA LEU A 84 -3.06 3.10 -12.03
C LEU A 84 -2.17 3.13 -13.28
N MET A 85 -1.05 2.42 -13.25
CA MET A 85 -0.17 2.32 -14.42
C MET A 85 -0.86 1.60 -15.58
N ALA A 86 -1.70 0.60 -15.32
CA ALA A 86 -2.44 -0.10 -16.35
C ALA A 86 -3.46 0.80 -17.05
N GLU A 87 -4.21 1.57 -16.26
CA GLU A 87 -5.15 2.54 -16.81
C GLU A 87 -4.44 3.66 -17.59
N ALA A 88 -3.31 4.16 -17.09
CA ALA A 88 -2.49 5.11 -17.82
C ALA A 88 -1.95 4.52 -19.14
N SER A 89 -1.46 3.27 -19.12
CA SER A 89 -0.97 2.58 -20.32
C SER A 89 -2.05 2.47 -21.38
N ARG A 90 -3.31 2.20 -20.98
CA ARG A 90 -4.47 2.14 -21.88
C ARG A 90 -4.85 3.52 -22.41
N LYS A 91 -4.92 4.53 -21.54
CA LYS A 91 -5.32 5.90 -21.91
C LYS A 91 -4.33 6.57 -22.87
N PHE A 92 -3.05 6.26 -22.74
CA PHE A 92 -1.97 6.91 -23.51
C PHE A 92 -1.29 6.00 -24.53
N ASP A 93 -1.77 4.77 -24.71
CA ASP A 93 -1.24 3.79 -25.67
C ASP A 93 0.27 3.47 -25.48
N TRP A 94 0.72 3.41 -24.22
CA TRP A 94 2.15 3.27 -23.89
C TRP A 94 2.69 1.85 -23.89
N HIS A 95 1.82 0.83 -23.98
CA HIS A 95 2.21 -0.58 -24.02
C HIS A 95 3.22 -0.96 -22.90
N LEU A 96 2.94 -0.55 -21.66
CA LEU A 96 3.89 -0.69 -20.55
C LEU A 96 4.22 -2.15 -20.22
N ASN A 97 5.51 -2.42 -19.98
CA ASN A 97 5.99 -3.72 -19.50
C ASN A 97 6.05 -3.75 -17.96
N TYR A 98 5.00 -4.25 -17.32
CA TYR A 98 4.88 -4.25 -15.85
C TYR A 98 5.95 -5.12 -15.15
N GLY A 99 6.31 -6.27 -15.73
CA GLY A 99 7.40 -7.10 -15.23
C GLY A 99 8.76 -6.39 -15.31
N GLY A 100 9.00 -5.66 -16.40
CA GLY A 100 10.18 -4.80 -16.59
C GLY A 100 10.24 -3.66 -15.58
N ILE A 101 9.12 -2.97 -15.35
CA ILE A 101 9.00 -1.92 -14.33
C ILE A 101 9.33 -2.47 -12.93
N ALA A 102 8.74 -3.62 -12.58
CA ALA A 102 9.01 -4.28 -11.29
C ALA A 102 10.48 -4.68 -11.14
N LEU A 103 11.10 -5.19 -12.21
CA LEU A 103 12.53 -5.52 -12.23
C LEU A 103 13.40 -4.29 -12.00
N MET A 104 13.11 -3.17 -12.67
CA MET A 104 13.86 -1.92 -12.51
C MET A 104 13.78 -1.38 -11.08
N TRP A 105 12.64 -1.55 -10.41
CA TRP A 105 12.50 -1.15 -9.01
C TRP A 105 13.18 -2.08 -8.02
N ARG A 106 13.65 -3.27 -8.44
CA ARG A 106 14.29 -4.23 -7.52
C ARG A 106 15.64 -3.75 -7.00
N GLY A 107 16.30 -2.81 -7.69
CA GLY A 107 17.60 -2.24 -7.31
C GLY A 107 17.65 -0.72 -7.51
N GLY A 108 18.59 -0.06 -6.84
CA GLY A 108 18.87 1.38 -7.01
C GLY A 108 17.84 2.35 -6.42
N CYS A 109 16.54 2.06 -6.50
CA CYS A 109 15.50 2.96 -6.00
C CYS A 109 15.24 2.81 -4.49
N ILE A 110 14.48 3.77 -3.92
CA ILE A 110 14.13 3.78 -2.49
C ILE A 110 13.23 2.60 -2.12
N ILE A 111 12.33 2.18 -3.01
CA ILE A 111 11.33 1.12 -2.74
C ILE A 111 11.85 -0.30 -2.98
N ARG A 112 13.16 -0.45 -3.24
CA ARG A 112 13.80 -1.73 -3.55
C ARG A 112 13.55 -2.77 -2.46
N SER A 113 13.16 -3.98 -2.86
CA SER A 113 12.94 -5.11 -1.94
C SER A 113 12.83 -6.44 -2.69
N ARG A 114 13.03 -7.57 -1.98
CA ARG A 114 12.82 -8.91 -2.54
C ARG A 114 11.41 -9.10 -3.10
N PHE A 115 10.42 -8.46 -2.46
CA PHE A 115 9.01 -8.41 -2.86
C PHE A 115 8.78 -8.02 -4.33
N LEU A 116 9.59 -7.10 -4.88
CA LEU A 116 9.48 -6.71 -6.28
C LEU A 116 9.87 -7.83 -7.25
N GLY A 117 10.67 -8.80 -6.80
CA GLY A 117 10.92 -10.03 -7.53
C GLY A 117 9.67 -10.89 -7.66
N ASP A 118 8.80 -10.91 -6.66
CA ASP A 118 7.56 -11.69 -6.71
C ASP A 118 6.52 -11.00 -7.61
N ILE A 119 6.47 -9.66 -7.62
CA ILE A 119 5.68 -8.90 -8.60
C ILE A 119 6.15 -9.20 -10.02
N LYS A 120 7.47 -9.21 -10.27
CA LYS A 120 8.00 -9.57 -11.58
C LYS A 120 7.54 -10.96 -11.99
N LYS A 121 7.67 -11.97 -11.11
CA LYS A 121 7.24 -13.34 -11.40
C LYS A 121 5.75 -13.42 -11.76
N ALA A 122 4.91 -12.67 -11.07
CA ALA A 122 3.47 -12.62 -11.36
C ALA A 122 3.20 -12.10 -12.78
N PHE A 123 3.86 -11.02 -13.19
CA PHE A 123 3.74 -10.48 -14.55
C PHE A 123 4.50 -11.30 -15.62
N ASP A 124 5.55 -12.03 -15.26
CA ASP A 124 6.19 -13.00 -16.17
C ASP A 124 5.24 -14.18 -16.47
N LYS A 125 4.48 -14.63 -15.45
CA LYS A 125 3.48 -15.70 -15.57
C LYS A 125 2.26 -15.23 -16.37
N ASN A 126 1.77 -14.01 -16.09
CA ASN A 126 0.65 -13.41 -16.81
C ASN A 126 0.93 -11.91 -17.08
N PRO A 127 1.41 -11.55 -18.28
CA PRO A 127 1.68 -10.15 -18.64
C PRO A 127 0.44 -9.25 -18.60
N GLU A 128 -0.75 -9.83 -18.79
CA GLU A 128 -2.04 -9.13 -18.81
C GLU A 128 -2.79 -9.24 -17.46
N LEU A 129 -2.09 -9.56 -16.37
CA LEU A 129 -2.67 -9.69 -15.04
C LEU A 129 -3.41 -8.40 -14.64
N PRO A 130 -4.75 -8.42 -14.49
CA PRO A 130 -5.50 -7.18 -14.28
C PRO A 130 -5.34 -6.63 -12.86
N ASN A 131 -4.97 -7.48 -11.89
CA ASN A 131 -4.69 -7.08 -10.53
C ASN A 131 -3.72 -8.07 -9.86
N LEU A 132 -2.73 -7.55 -9.13
CA LEU A 132 -1.77 -8.38 -8.38
C LEU A 132 -2.44 -9.35 -7.41
N LEU A 133 -3.61 -9.01 -6.86
CA LEU A 133 -4.35 -9.87 -5.93
C LEU A 133 -4.90 -11.15 -6.57
N LEU A 134 -4.92 -11.24 -7.91
CA LEU A 134 -5.36 -12.44 -8.63
C LEU A 134 -4.23 -13.43 -8.94
N ASP A 135 -2.98 -13.08 -8.64
CA ASP A 135 -1.88 -14.04 -8.71
C ASP A 135 -1.84 -14.92 -7.45
N ASP A 136 -1.54 -16.21 -7.64
CA ASP A 136 -1.61 -17.23 -6.59
C ASP A 136 -0.74 -16.92 -5.37
N PHE A 137 0.45 -16.34 -5.58
CA PHE A 137 1.35 -16.00 -4.49
C PHE A 137 0.76 -14.89 -3.63
N PHE A 138 0.24 -13.83 -4.25
CA PHE A 138 -0.35 -12.70 -3.53
C PHE A 138 -1.70 -13.08 -2.91
N ALA A 139 -2.53 -13.86 -3.60
CA ALA A 139 -3.79 -14.36 -3.06
C ALA A 139 -3.55 -15.19 -1.79
N LYS A 140 -2.57 -16.10 -1.82
CA LYS A 140 -2.16 -16.87 -0.64
C LYS A 140 -1.63 -15.98 0.49
N ALA A 141 -0.76 -15.02 0.17
CA ALA A 141 -0.23 -14.08 1.16
C ALA A 141 -1.33 -13.25 1.85
N MET A 142 -2.36 -12.84 1.10
CA MET A 142 -3.52 -12.15 1.65
C MET A 142 -4.37 -13.05 2.53
N ALA A 143 -4.63 -14.28 2.10
CA ALA A 143 -5.36 -15.28 2.89
C ALA A 143 -4.63 -15.60 4.21
N ASP A 144 -3.30 -15.72 4.18
CA ASP A 144 -2.47 -15.95 5.36
C ASP A 144 -2.44 -14.74 6.32
N ALA A 145 -2.68 -13.54 5.79
CA ALA A 145 -2.71 -12.30 6.56
C ALA A 145 -4.07 -12.02 7.23
N GLN A 146 -5.14 -12.67 6.76
CA GLN A 146 -6.46 -12.56 7.38
C GLN A 146 -6.52 -13.35 8.70
N VAL A 147 -7.23 -12.80 9.68
CA VAL A 147 -7.61 -13.55 10.88
C VAL A 147 -8.69 -14.53 10.46
N ARG A 148 -8.43 -15.82 10.57
CA ARG A 148 -9.49 -16.82 10.47
C ARG A 148 -10.27 -16.77 11.77
N PHE A 149 -11.48 -16.23 11.71
CA PHE A 149 -12.48 -16.48 12.75
C PHE A 149 -12.93 -17.93 12.57
N CYS A 150 -12.31 -18.85 13.31
CA CYS A 150 -12.80 -20.20 13.53
C CYS A 150 -13.10 -20.34 15.01
#